data_AF-B4X5F7-F1
#
_entry.id   AF-B4X5F7-F1
#
_cell.length_a   1.000
_cell.length_b   1.000
_cell.length_c   1.000
_cell.angle_alpha   90.00
_cell.angle_beta   90.00
_cell.angle_gamma   90.00
#
_symmetry.space_group_name_H-M   'P 1'
#
loop_
_entity.id
_entity.type
_entity.pdbx_description
1 polymer ?
#
loop_
_entity_poly.entity_id
_entity_poly.type
_entity_poly.pdbx_seq_one_letter_code
_entity_poly.pdbx_strand_id
1 'polypeptide(L)'
;MLLATAGGALSAPAQTVHVLAEPSPFKDVFVLSLAQDLPANLRVVDEPDAADLLVALGDAAFTRALGQEKPLLGVHVSRALSEKAARLGCQCAAIWAGVSLANQVQLVHTIMPLARRIGVVQGPDSVWPAEAVRGFRGPVKLELLSVKDTRELGNTLRENLNHLDAIVLPVDDALLGPDAAKLVLLTSYRQRRPVFGPDLTFVNAGSVASYYASGSDLVSEAVQRLRVYADTGEWGASAFVSRPSVVVNEHVASSFDMHYRESGALEDALKNAGEVP
;
A
#
# COMPACT_ATOMS: atom_id res chain seq x y z
N MET A 1 11.26 60.26 13.38
CA MET A 1 10.64 59.52 14.49
C MET A 1 9.75 58.45 13.85
N LEU A 2 10.26 57.23 13.74
CA LEU A 2 9.55 56.06 13.22
C LEU A 2 8.53 55.58 14.26
N LEU A 3 7.37 55.10 13.81
CA LEU A 3 6.63 54.03 14.48
C LEU A 3 5.86 53.26 13.40
N ALA A 4 6.50 52.21 12.89
CA ALA A 4 5.86 51.14 12.14
C ALA A 4 5.30 50.15 13.17
N THR A 5 3.98 50.03 13.26
CA THR A 5 3.33 48.97 14.02
C THR A 5 3.43 47.68 13.23
N ALA A 6 4.38 46.82 13.60
CA ALA A 6 4.39 45.43 13.20
C ALA A 6 3.19 44.74 13.84
N GLY A 7 2.11 44.55 13.07
CA GLY A 7 1.05 43.62 13.42
C GLY A 7 1.64 42.21 13.38
N GLY A 8 1.90 41.63 14.55
CA GLY A 8 2.23 40.21 14.66
C GLY A 8 1.06 39.41 14.09
N ALA A 9 1.30 38.69 13.00
CA ALA A 9 0.40 37.64 12.57
C ALA A 9 0.31 36.64 13.73
N LEU A 10 -0.82 36.64 14.43
CA LEU A 10 -1.16 35.61 15.40
C LEU A 10 -1.19 34.30 14.63
N SER A 11 -0.17 33.47 14.79
CA SER A 11 -0.16 32.10 14.28
C SER A 11 -1.42 31.42 14.80
N ALA A 12 -2.22 30.83 13.91
CA ALA A 12 -3.32 29.97 14.30
C ALA A 12 -2.81 28.92 15.31
N PRO A 13 -3.62 28.55 16.33
CA PRO A 13 -3.22 27.51 17.27
C PRO A 13 -2.89 26.22 16.53
N ALA A 14 -1.83 25.53 16.96
CA ALA A 14 -1.42 24.28 16.34
C ALA A 14 -2.53 23.24 16.47
N GLN A 15 -2.95 22.65 15.34
CA GLN A 15 -3.98 21.62 15.34
C GLN A 15 -3.41 20.34 15.97
N THR A 16 -4.26 19.60 16.66
CA THR A 16 -3.89 18.39 17.39
C THR A 16 -4.29 17.13 16.63
N VAL A 17 -3.38 16.15 16.62
CA VAL A 17 -3.57 14.87 15.92
C VAL A 17 -3.51 13.73 16.94
N HIS A 18 -4.47 12.82 16.92
CA HIS A 18 -4.41 11.59 17.71
C HIS A 18 -4.34 10.36 16.81
N VAL A 19 -3.47 9.40 17.17
CA VAL A 19 -3.26 8.16 16.40
C VAL A 19 -3.94 6.98 17.10
N LEU A 20 -4.98 6.45 16.47
CA LEU A 20 -5.63 5.21 16.85
C LEU A 20 -4.97 4.03 16.15
N ALA A 21 -4.63 2.99 16.90
CA ALA A 21 -4.06 1.75 16.36
C ALA A 21 -4.26 0.59 17.33
N GLU A 22 -4.20 -0.63 16.83
CA GLU A 22 -4.00 -1.80 17.69
C GLU A 22 -2.58 -1.78 18.31
N PRO A 23 -2.41 -2.27 19.56
CA PRO A 23 -1.08 -2.33 20.18
C PRO A 23 -0.11 -3.17 19.34
N SER A 24 0.97 -2.56 18.87
CA SER A 24 2.00 -3.23 18.07
C SER A 24 3.31 -2.43 18.09
N PRO A 25 4.48 -3.07 17.87
CA PRO A 25 5.74 -2.34 17.70
C PRO A 25 5.70 -1.34 16.54
N PHE A 26 4.92 -1.65 15.50
CA PHE A 26 4.73 -0.76 14.36
C PHE A 26 4.04 0.55 14.76
N LYS A 27 3.02 0.50 15.63
CA LYS A 27 2.34 1.69 16.16
C LYS A 27 3.34 2.63 16.82
N ASP A 28 4.17 2.13 17.72
CA ASP A 28 5.05 2.98 18.53
C ASP A 28 6.07 3.71 17.63
N VAL A 29 6.64 2.99 16.67
CA VAL A 29 7.53 3.57 15.65
C VAL A 29 6.79 4.58 14.78
N PHE A 30 5.58 4.25 14.31
CA PHE A 30 4.79 5.15 13.48
C PHE A 30 4.46 6.46 14.20
N VAL A 31 3.97 6.39 15.45
CA VAL A 31 3.62 7.58 16.25
C VAL A 31 4.86 8.45 16.50
N LEU A 32 5.99 7.81 16.85
CA LEU A 32 7.24 8.53 17.07
C LEU A 32 7.72 9.25 15.80
N SER A 33 7.79 8.54 14.68
CA SER A 33 8.23 9.13 13.41
C SER A 33 7.26 10.20 12.90
N LEU A 34 5.94 9.99 13.05
CA LEU A 34 4.95 11.00 12.74
C LEU A 34 5.17 12.27 13.57
N ALA A 35 5.32 12.14 14.89
CA ALA A 35 5.53 13.29 15.77
C ALA A 35 6.83 14.06 15.45
N GLN A 36 7.86 13.38 14.94
CA GLN A 36 9.13 14.00 14.55
C GLN A 36 9.03 14.78 13.23
N ASP A 37 8.26 14.28 12.27
CA ASP A 37 8.22 14.82 10.90
C ASP A 37 7.06 15.82 10.68
N LEU A 38 6.15 15.95 11.64
CA LEU A 38 5.06 16.93 11.59
C LEU A 38 5.58 18.37 11.65
N PRO A 39 5.00 19.30 10.87
CA PRO A 39 5.33 20.72 10.96
C PRO A 39 4.89 21.32 12.30
N ALA A 40 5.46 22.46 12.69
CA ALA A 40 5.22 23.08 14.01
C ALA A 40 3.76 23.49 14.29
N ASN A 41 2.91 23.62 13.27
CA ASN A 41 1.48 23.87 13.38
C ASN A 41 0.65 22.60 13.61
N LEU A 42 1.28 21.43 13.71
CA LEU A 42 0.65 20.16 14.03
C LEU A 42 1.38 19.51 15.20
N ARG A 43 0.63 18.90 16.12
CA ARG A 43 1.21 18.15 17.24
C ARG A 43 0.41 16.90 17.57
N VAL A 44 1.10 15.83 17.91
CA VAL A 44 0.46 14.59 18.37
C VAL A 44 -0.01 14.77 19.82
N VAL A 45 -1.19 14.23 20.13
CA VAL A 45 -1.77 14.18 21.48
C VAL A 45 -2.21 12.77 21.84
N ASP A 46 -2.13 12.44 23.13
CA ASP A 46 -2.45 11.10 23.63
C ASP A 46 -3.95 10.83 23.71
N GLU A 47 -4.76 11.86 23.97
CA GLU A 47 -6.19 11.71 24.17
C GLU A 47 -6.98 12.04 22.88
N PRO A 48 -7.89 11.16 22.42
CA PRO A 48 -8.67 11.40 21.21
C PRO A 48 -9.59 12.61 21.34
N ASP A 49 -10.13 12.90 22.54
CA ASP A 49 -11.02 14.04 22.77
C ASP A 49 -10.31 15.37 22.58
N ALA A 50 -9.02 15.43 22.88
CA ALA A 50 -8.17 16.61 22.72
C ALA A 50 -7.66 16.82 21.29
N ALA A 51 -7.97 15.92 20.36
CA ALA A 51 -7.53 15.94 18.98
C ALA A 51 -8.50 16.67 18.05
N ASP A 52 -7.99 17.54 17.18
CA ASP A 52 -8.74 18.12 16.07
C ASP A 52 -8.88 17.11 14.93
N LEU A 53 -7.84 16.28 14.72
CA LEU A 53 -7.74 15.29 13.64
C LEU A 53 -7.43 13.90 14.19
N LEU A 54 -7.98 12.88 13.54
CA LEU A 54 -7.69 11.49 13.85
C LEU A 54 -6.87 10.84 12.73
N VAL A 55 -5.89 10.03 13.13
CA VAL A 55 -5.18 9.11 12.25
C VAL A 55 -5.48 7.70 12.74
N ALA A 56 -5.88 6.80 11.85
CA ALA A 56 -6.18 5.42 12.22
C ALA A 56 -5.32 4.44 11.43
N LEU A 57 -4.53 3.62 12.14
CA LEU A 57 -3.69 2.59 11.55
C LEU A 57 -4.47 1.28 11.43
N GLY A 58 -4.75 0.86 10.19
CA GLY A 58 -5.46 -0.38 9.89
C GLY A 58 -6.99 -0.31 10.07
N ASP A 59 -7.66 -1.33 9.56
CA ASP A 59 -9.12 -1.38 9.43
C ASP A 59 -9.88 -1.31 10.75
N ALA A 60 -9.39 -1.99 11.78
CA ALA A 60 -10.01 -2.02 13.10
C ALA A 60 -9.99 -0.63 13.75
N ALA A 61 -8.85 0.06 13.70
CA ALA A 61 -8.72 1.42 14.22
C ALA A 61 -9.55 2.41 13.40
N PHE A 62 -9.55 2.27 12.07
CA PHE A 62 -10.32 3.13 11.17
C PHE A 62 -11.82 3.02 11.44
N THR A 63 -12.33 1.79 11.58
CA THR A 63 -13.73 1.53 11.93
C THR A 63 -14.11 2.15 13.27
N ARG A 64 -13.23 2.05 14.29
CA ARG A 64 -13.47 2.69 15.59
C ARG A 64 -13.47 4.22 15.49
N ALA A 65 -12.55 4.79 14.71
CA ALA A 65 -12.41 6.24 14.56
C ALA A 65 -13.57 6.90 13.81
N LEU A 66 -14.22 6.18 12.89
CA LEU A 66 -15.41 6.69 12.18
C LEU A 66 -16.55 7.11 13.12
N GLY A 67 -16.67 6.48 14.29
CA GLY A 67 -17.69 6.82 15.28
C GLY A 67 -17.43 8.10 16.07
N GLN A 68 -16.27 8.74 15.90
CA GLN A 68 -15.94 10.00 16.58
C GLN A 68 -16.34 11.25 15.79
N GLU A 69 -16.77 11.10 14.53
CA GLU A 69 -17.22 12.19 13.67
C GLU A 69 -16.21 13.35 13.50
N LYS A 70 -14.92 13.06 13.70
CA LYS A 70 -13.79 13.97 13.46
C LYS A 70 -13.17 13.72 12.09
N PRO A 71 -12.46 14.71 11.51
CA PRO A 71 -11.67 14.49 10.30
C PRO A 71 -10.69 13.34 10.48
N LEU A 72 -10.74 12.36 9.58
CA LEU A 72 -10.05 11.08 9.75
C LEU A 72 -9.17 10.73 8.55
N LEU A 73 -7.88 10.49 8.83
CA LEU A 73 -6.96 9.85 7.90
C LEU A 73 -6.76 8.38 8.28
N GLY A 74 -7.24 7.47 7.45
CA GLY A 74 -6.87 6.06 7.51
C GLY A 74 -5.48 5.83 6.92
N VAL A 75 -4.67 5.00 7.55
CA VAL A 75 -3.34 4.60 7.07
C VAL A 75 -3.26 3.09 7.04
N HIS A 76 -2.85 2.53 5.90
CA HIS A 76 -2.85 1.09 5.65
C HIS A 76 -4.25 0.49 5.85
N VAL A 77 -5.25 1.11 5.20
CA VAL A 77 -6.67 0.72 5.32
C VAL A 77 -7.13 0.04 4.04
N SER A 78 -7.98 -0.96 4.15
CA SER A 78 -8.62 -1.63 3.04
C SER A 78 -9.37 -0.64 2.16
N ARG A 79 -9.16 -0.74 0.85
CA ARG A 79 -9.81 0.12 -0.13
C ARG A 79 -11.33 0.06 -0.01
N ALA A 80 -11.90 -1.15 0.04
CA ALA A 80 -13.35 -1.36 0.16
C ALA A 80 -13.94 -0.71 1.41
N LEU A 81 -13.23 -0.78 2.56
CA LEU A 81 -13.66 -0.16 3.81
C LEU A 81 -13.69 1.37 3.68
N SER A 82 -12.62 1.97 3.15
CA SER A 82 -12.55 3.42 2.97
C SER A 82 -13.59 3.95 1.97
N GLU A 83 -13.81 3.23 0.86
CA GLU A 83 -14.80 3.62 -0.16
C GLU A 83 -16.23 3.48 0.36
N LYS A 84 -16.49 2.50 1.24
CA LYS A 84 -17.76 2.37 1.94
C LYS A 84 -17.97 3.55 2.90
N ALA A 85 -16.96 3.91 3.69
CA ALA A 85 -17.04 5.03 4.61
C ALA A 85 -17.28 6.37 3.88
N ALA A 86 -16.57 6.60 2.76
CA ALA A 86 -16.75 7.79 1.94
C ALA A 86 -18.18 7.90 1.36
N ARG A 87 -18.75 6.78 0.89
CA ARG A 87 -20.16 6.73 0.42
C ARG A 87 -21.18 7.02 1.51
N LEU A 88 -20.84 6.77 2.77
CA LEU A 88 -21.69 7.10 3.93
C LEU A 88 -21.48 8.55 4.42
N GLY A 89 -20.65 9.34 3.74
CA GLY A 89 -20.46 10.76 4.05
C GLY A 89 -19.45 11.05 5.17
N CYS A 90 -18.50 10.14 5.43
CA CYS A 90 -17.41 10.44 6.37
C CYS A 90 -16.61 11.67 5.91
N GLN A 91 -16.08 12.45 6.85
CA GLN A 91 -15.00 13.40 6.58
C GLN A 91 -13.65 12.66 6.63
N CYS A 92 -13.45 11.72 5.72
CA CYS A 92 -12.29 10.83 5.77
C CYS A 92 -11.61 10.60 4.44
N ALA A 93 -10.30 10.33 4.52
CA ALA A 93 -9.50 9.79 3.43
C ALA A 93 -8.65 8.63 3.94
N ALA A 94 -8.09 7.86 3.02
CA ALA A 94 -7.27 6.71 3.35
C ALA A 94 -6.02 6.60 2.47
N ILE A 95 -4.92 6.22 3.09
CA ILE A 95 -3.78 5.60 2.44
C ILE A 95 -4.08 4.10 2.39
N TRP A 96 -4.35 3.58 1.20
CA TRP A 96 -4.73 2.18 1.03
C TRP A 96 -3.58 1.22 1.32
N ALA A 97 -3.91 0.05 1.86
CA ALA A 97 -2.94 -1.03 2.05
C ALA A 97 -2.36 -1.49 0.69
N GLY A 98 -1.08 -1.86 0.67
CA GLY A 98 -0.40 -2.30 -0.56
C GLY A 98 -0.06 -1.18 -1.53
N VAL A 99 -0.05 -1.51 -2.82
CA VAL A 99 0.39 -0.61 -3.91
C VAL A 99 -0.56 -0.71 -5.11
N SER A 100 -0.43 0.22 -6.05
CA SER A 100 -1.24 0.22 -7.26
C SER A 100 -0.93 -1.01 -8.14
N LEU A 101 -1.95 -1.52 -8.83
CA LEU A 101 -1.79 -2.59 -9.83
C LEU A 101 -0.77 -2.18 -10.91
N ALA A 102 -0.77 -0.91 -11.30
CA ALA A 102 0.15 -0.39 -12.30
C ALA A 102 1.61 -0.51 -11.86
N ASN A 103 1.94 -0.14 -10.60
CA ASN A 103 3.30 -0.26 -10.08
C ASN A 103 3.74 -1.73 -10.07
N GLN A 104 2.86 -2.62 -9.60
CA GLN A 104 3.19 -4.04 -9.53
C GLN A 104 3.36 -4.67 -10.92
N VAL A 105 2.53 -4.31 -11.90
CA VAL A 105 2.69 -4.78 -13.28
C VAL A 105 3.93 -4.19 -13.94
N GLN A 106 4.25 -2.93 -13.66
CA GLN A 106 5.48 -2.30 -14.12
C GLN A 106 6.71 -3.03 -13.58
N LEU A 107 6.70 -3.44 -12.30
CA LEU A 107 7.75 -4.28 -11.72
C LEU A 107 7.94 -5.58 -12.49
N VAL A 108 6.83 -6.29 -12.77
CA VAL A 108 6.89 -7.53 -13.57
C VAL A 108 7.47 -7.25 -14.95
N HIS A 109 7.04 -6.19 -15.63
CA HIS A 109 7.53 -5.86 -16.96
C HIS A 109 9.03 -5.50 -16.98
N THR A 110 9.50 -4.76 -15.97
CA THR A 110 10.93 -4.42 -15.83
C THR A 110 11.78 -5.68 -15.62
N ILE A 111 11.31 -6.62 -14.80
CA ILE A 111 12.02 -7.85 -14.47
C ILE A 111 11.90 -8.90 -15.59
N MET A 112 10.72 -8.99 -16.22
CA MET A 112 10.38 -9.94 -17.27
C MET A 112 9.90 -9.20 -18.53
N PRO A 113 10.80 -8.53 -19.28
CA PRO A 113 10.41 -7.73 -20.44
C PRO A 113 9.75 -8.53 -21.57
N LEU A 114 9.96 -9.85 -21.58
CA LEU A 114 9.37 -10.78 -22.55
C LEU A 114 8.06 -11.42 -22.08
N ALA A 115 7.62 -11.17 -20.84
CA ALA A 115 6.34 -11.66 -20.35
C ALA A 115 5.19 -11.08 -21.19
N ARG A 116 4.19 -11.90 -21.48
CA ARG A 116 3.02 -11.54 -22.29
C ARG A 116 1.72 -11.70 -21.52
N ARG A 117 1.62 -12.69 -20.63
CA ARG A 117 0.42 -13.02 -19.86
C ARG A 117 0.74 -13.14 -18.39
N ILE A 118 0.07 -12.33 -17.58
CA ILE A 118 0.24 -12.31 -16.13
C ILE A 118 -1.10 -12.65 -15.49
N GLY A 119 -1.11 -13.65 -14.62
CA GLY A 119 -2.27 -13.93 -13.78
C GLY A 119 -2.32 -12.95 -12.62
N VAL A 120 -3.49 -12.37 -12.36
CA VAL A 120 -3.71 -11.52 -11.18
C VAL A 120 -4.74 -12.21 -10.30
N VAL A 121 -4.31 -12.64 -9.12
CA VAL A 121 -5.22 -13.23 -8.14
C VAL A 121 -6.18 -12.17 -7.62
N GLN A 122 -7.45 -12.53 -7.49
CA GLN A 122 -8.44 -11.68 -6.87
C GLN A 122 -9.26 -12.50 -5.88
N GLY A 123 -9.04 -12.23 -4.60
CA GLY A 123 -9.89 -12.72 -3.53
C GLY A 123 -10.99 -11.73 -3.12
N PRO A 124 -11.69 -12.03 -2.02
CA PRO A 124 -12.81 -11.22 -1.53
C PRO A 124 -12.43 -9.79 -1.16
N ASP A 125 -11.28 -9.60 -0.51
CA ASP A 125 -10.83 -8.31 0.03
C ASP A 125 -9.63 -7.76 -0.77
N SER A 126 -9.48 -8.22 -2.01
CA SER A 126 -8.42 -7.77 -2.91
C SER A 126 -8.44 -6.26 -3.08
N VAL A 127 -7.29 -5.63 -2.84
CA VAL A 127 -7.13 -4.18 -3.00
C VAL A 127 -7.29 -3.71 -4.45
N TRP A 128 -7.14 -4.61 -5.42
CA TRP A 128 -7.39 -4.33 -6.84
C TRP A 128 -8.78 -4.81 -7.26
N PRO A 129 -9.66 -3.89 -7.69
CA PRO A 129 -10.97 -4.25 -8.21
C PRO A 129 -10.89 -5.05 -9.52
N ALA A 130 -11.93 -5.85 -9.81
CA ALA A 130 -11.93 -6.77 -10.96
C ALA A 130 -11.88 -6.00 -12.29
N GLU A 131 -12.61 -4.89 -12.32
CA GLU A 131 -12.66 -3.95 -13.43
C GLU A 131 -11.31 -3.27 -13.67
N ALA A 132 -10.50 -3.03 -12.64
CA ALA A 132 -9.16 -2.47 -12.81
C ALA A 132 -8.24 -3.48 -13.53
N VAL A 133 -8.34 -4.77 -13.18
CA VAL A 133 -7.57 -5.84 -13.83
C VAL A 133 -8.03 -6.06 -15.27
N ARG A 134 -9.34 -6.23 -15.51
CA ARG A 134 -9.91 -6.44 -16.87
C ARG A 134 -9.74 -5.21 -17.77
N GLY A 135 -9.78 -4.03 -17.16
CA GLY A 135 -9.63 -2.73 -17.82
C GLY A 135 -8.18 -2.34 -18.07
N PHE A 136 -7.20 -3.06 -17.50
CA PHE A 136 -5.80 -2.71 -17.64
C PHE A 136 -5.38 -2.67 -19.12
N ARG A 137 -4.62 -1.64 -19.48
CA ARG A 137 -4.02 -1.45 -20.80
C ARG A 137 -2.54 -1.17 -20.58
N GLY A 138 -1.71 -2.10 -21.02
CA GLY A 138 -0.26 -2.01 -20.82
C GLY A 138 0.49 -3.00 -21.70
N PRO A 139 1.81 -3.15 -21.50
CA PRO A 139 2.67 -4.00 -22.34
C PRO A 139 2.37 -5.50 -22.19
N VAL A 140 1.60 -5.87 -21.17
CA VAL A 140 1.27 -7.26 -20.80
C VAL A 140 -0.24 -7.43 -20.70
N LYS A 141 -0.73 -8.60 -21.11
CA LYS A 141 -2.13 -8.98 -20.93
C LYS A 141 -2.32 -9.51 -19.51
N LEU A 142 -3.24 -8.92 -18.77
CA LEU A 142 -3.63 -9.42 -17.45
C LEU A 142 -4.78 -10.43 -17.59
N GLU A 143 -4.68 -11.54 -16.88
CA GLU A 143 -5.72 -12.55 -16.76
C GLU A 143 -6.17 -12.63 -15.31
N LEU A 144 -7.45 -12.31 -15.08
CA LEU A 144 -8.03 -12.26 -13.74
C LEU A 144 -8.30 -13.68 -13.22
N LEU A 145 -7.71 -14.02 -12.09
CA LEU A 145 -7.90 -15.29 -11.39
C LEU A 145 -8.76 -15.05 -10.14
N SER A 146 -10.08 -14.96 -10.35
CA SER A 146 -11.04 -14.75 -9.25
C SER A 146 -11.23 -16.02 -8.44
N VAL A 147 -11.10 -15.90 -7.12
CA VAL A 147 -11.19 -17.02 -6.17
C VAL A 147 -11.88 -16.55 -4.88
N LYS A 148 -12.58 -17.43 -4.18
CA LYS A 148 -13.28 -17.08 -2.93
C LYS A 148 -12.51 -17.50 -1.69
N ASP A 149 -11.73 -18.57 -1.80
CA ASP A 149 -11.00 -19.17 -0.70
C ASP A 149 -9.72 -19.87 -1.17
N THR A 150 -8.91 -20.31 -0.21
CA THR A 150 -7.62 -21.00 -0.44
C THR A 150 -7.77 -22.31 -1.22
N ARG A 151 -8.90 -23.01 -1.11
CA ARG A 151 -9.14 -24.26 -1.84
C ARG A 151 -9.35 -23.97 -3.32
N GLU A 152 -10.20 -23.00 -3.63
CA GLU A 152 -10.44 -22.52 -4.99
C GLU A 152 -9.14 -21.97 -5.60
N LEU A 153 -8.37 -21.19 -4.84
CA LEU A 153 -7.04 -20.73 -5.25
C LEU A 153 -6.13 -21.86 -5.72
N GLY A 154 -6.05 -22.96 -4.96
CA GLY A 154 -5.26 -24.12 -5.37
C GLY A 154 -5.72 -24.76 -6.68
N ASN A 155 -7.03 -24.83 -6.92
CA ASN A 155 -7.57 -25.36 -8.17
C ASN A 155 -7.26 -24.41 -9.34
N THR A 156 -7.58 -23.13 -9.18
CA THR A 156 -7.36 -22.10 -10.20
C THR A 156 -5.89 -22.01 -10.60
N LEU A 157 -4.96 -22.05 -9.65
CA LEU A 157 -3.53 -22.06 -9.97
C LEU A 157 -3.12 -23.32 -10.73
N ARG A 158 -3.58 -24.50 -10.33
CA ARG A 158 -3.24 -25.75 -11.04
C ARG A 158 -3.72 -25.74 -12.49
N GLU A 159 -4.89 -25.17 -12.76
CA GLU A 159 -5.51 -25.14 -14.07
C GLU A 159 -4.91 -24.07 -15.00
N ASN A 160 -4.48 -22.92 -14.46
CA ASN A 160 -4.14 -21.75 -15.26
C ASN A 160 -2.63 -21.46 -15.37
N LEU A 161 -1.80 -21.90 -14.42
CA LEU A 161 -0.38 -21.50 -14.40
C LEU A 161 0.41 -21.99 -15.62
N ASN A 162 -0.02 -23.04 -16.32
CA ASN A 162 0.69 -23.58 -17.46
C ASN A 162 0.86 -22.59 -18.63
N HIS A 163 -0.06 -21.64 -18.82
CA HIS A 163 -0.05 -20.69 -19.94
C HIS A 163 0.24 -19.24 -19.53
N LEU A 164 0.46 -19.01 -18.24
CA LEU A 164 0.86 -17.71 -17.68
C LEU A 164 2.39 -17.63 -17.60
N ASP A 165 2.94 -16.44 -17.74
CA ASP A 165 4.38 -16.19 -17.58
C ASP A 165 4.75 -15.92 -16.12
N ALA A 166 3.84 -15.29 -15.38
CA ALA A 166 3.98 -14.98 -13.96
C ALA A 166 2.61 -14.84 -13.29
N ILE A 167 2.60 -14.79 -11.96
CA ILE A 167 1.43 -14.42 -11.16
C ILE A 167 1.75 -13.28 -10.22
N VAL A 168 0.79 -12.38 -10.08
CA VAL A 168 0.83 -11.22 -9.21
C VAL A 168 -0.27 -11.37 -8.14
N LEU A 169 0.10 -11.10 -6.89
CA LEU A 169 -0.77 -11.21 -5.74
C LEU A 169 -1.11 -9.81 -5.18
N PRO A 170 -2.39 -9.50 -4.93
CA PRO A 170 -2.80 -8.26 -4.26
C PRO A 170 -2.53 -8.33 -2.75
N VAL A 171 -2.63 -7.21 -2.05
CA VAL A 171 -2.97 -7.27 -0.62
C VAL A 171 -4.42 -7.73 -0.51
N ASP A 172 -4.65 -8.79 0.27
CA ASP A 172 -5.95 -9.40 0.52
C ASP A 172 -5.86 -10.24 1.81
N ASP A 173 -6.15 -9.62 2.95
CA ASP A 173 -5.98 -10.25 4.27
C ASP A 173 -6.97 -11.41 4.50
N ALA A 174 -8.10 -11.43 3.78
CA ALA A 174 -9.07 -12.51 3.84
C ALA A 174 -8.60 -13.79 3.12
N LEU A 175 -7.80 -13.64 2.06
CA LEU A 175 -7.32 -14.77 1.25
C LEU A 175 -5.86 -15.14 1.54
N LEU A 176 -4.95 -14.17 1.61
CA LEU A 176 -3.50 -14.38 1.49
C LEU A 176 -2.79 -14.50 2.84
N GLY A 177 -3.34 -15.34 3.72
CA GLY A 177 -2.68 -15.77 4.95
C GLY A 177 -1.54 -16.78 4.71
N PRO A 178 -0.85 -17.22 5.78
CA PRO A 178 0.33 -18.11 5.68
C PRO A 178 0.10 -19.41 4.90
N ASP A 179 -1.06 -20.06 5.08
CA ASP A 179 -1.38 -21.30 4.37
C ASP A 179 -1.58 -21.08 2.86
N ALA A 180 -2.24 -19.98 2.50
CA ALA A 180 -2.41 -19.59 1.10
C ALA A 180 -1.06 -19.22 0.48
N ALA A 181 -0.23 -18.44 1.17
CA ALA A 181 1.12 -18.10 0.71
C ALA A 181 1.94 -19.36 0.40
N LYS A 182 1.97 -20.33 1.33
CA LYS A 182 2.64 -21.62 1.14
C LYS A 182 2.07 -22.38 -0.06
N LEU A 183 0.75 -22.45 -0.19
CA LEU A 183 0.09 -23.11 -1.32
C LEU A 183 0.45 -22.46 -2.66
N VAL A 184 0.42 -21.13 -2.75
CA VAL A 184 0.76 -20.39 -3.97
C VAL A 184 2.20 -20.69 -4.33
N LEU A 185 3.14 -20.46 -3.42
CA LEU A 185 4.57 -20.64 -3.67
C LEU A 185 4.90 -22.07 -4.10
N LEU A 186 4.44 -23.09 -3.36
CA LEU A 186 4.70 -24.49 -3.73
C LEU A 186 4.12 -24.88 -5.09
N THR A 187 2.92 -24.39 -5.41
CA THR A 187 2.27 -24.68 -6.71
C THR A 187 3.01 -23.99 -7.84
N SER A 188 3.42 -22.74 -7.64
CA SER A 188 4.09 -21.90 -8.63
C SER A 188 5.48 -22.44 -8.96
N TYR A 189 6.25 -22.83 -7.95
CA TYR A 189 7.57 -23.44 -8.12
C TYR A 189 7.50 -24.76 -8.89
N ARG A 190 6.53 -25.63 -8.58
CA ARG A 190 6.32 -26.90 -9.31
C ARG A 190 6.06 -26.68 -10.79
N GLN A 191 5.36 -25.59 -11.15
CA GLN A 191 5.05 -25.23 -12.52
C GLN A 191 6.04 -24.23 -13.14
N ARG A 192 7.12 -23.90 -12.43
CA ARG A 192 8.13 -22.90 -12.84
C ARG A 192 7.50 -21.56 -13.24
N ARG A 193 6.52 -21.10 -12.47
CA ARG A 193 5.91 -19.77 -12.61
C ARG A 193 6.37 -18.86 -11.47
N PRO A 194 7.04 -17.74 -11.75
CA PRO A 194 7.44 -16.78 -10.73
C PRO A 194 6.22 -16.08 -10.12
N VAL A 195 6.33 -15.78 -8.83
CA VAL A 195 5.32 -15.05 -8.05
C VAL A 195 5.85 -13.65 -7.73
N PHE A 196 5.03 -12.63 -7.96
CA PHE A 196 5.27 -11.27 -7.51
C PHE A 196 4.28 -10.97 -6.38
N GLY A 197 4.83 -10.84 -5.18
CA GLY A 197 4.05 -10.77 -3.95
C GLY A 197 3.45 -9.38 -3.70
N PRO A 198 2.56 -9.26 -2.69
CA PRO A 198 2.01 -7.97 -2.30
C PRO A 198 2.96 -7.15 -1.42
N ASP A 199 3.90 -7.79 -0.75
CA ASP A 199 4.72 -7.16 0.29
C ASP A 199 6.09 -7.85 0.49
N LEU A 200 6.85 -7.30 1.45
CA LEU A 200 8.13 -7.83 1.89
C LEU A 200 8.04 -9.23 2.52
N THR A 201 6.96 -9.54 3.24
CA THR A 201 6.75 -10.85 3.87
C THR A 201 6.69 -11.95 2.81
N PHE A 202 6.00 -11.69 1.71
CA PHE A 202 5.92 -12.63 0.58
C PHE A 202 7.25 -12.78 -0.16
N VAL A 203 8.06 -11.73 -0.27
CA VAL A 203 9.41 -11.82 -0.84
C VAL A 203 10.32 -12.67 0.04
N ASN A 204 10.26 -12.47 1.36
CA ASN A 204 10.95 -13.30 2.35
C ASN A 204 10.50 -14.76 2.30
N ALA A 205 9.23 -15.02 1.98
CA ALA A 205 8.68 -16.37 1.85
C ALA A 205 9.06 -17.07 0.53
N GLY A 206 9.47 -16.34 -0.50
CA GLY A 206 9.90 -16.91 -1.79
C GLY A 206 9.24 -16.30 -3.04
N SER A 207 8.64 -15.12 -2.95
CA SER A 207 8.26 -14.35 -4.16
C SER A 207 9.50 -13.68 -4.77
N VAL A 208 9.47 -13.44 -6.08
CA VAL A 208 10.57 -12.82 -6.83
C VAL A 208 10.81 -11.38 -6.37
N ALA A 209 9.74 -10.58 -6.34
CA ALA A 209 9.82 -9.17 -6.00
C ALA A 209 8.45 -8.63 -5.60
N SER A 210 8.44 -7.50 -4.90
CA SER A 210 7.24 -6.74 -4.55
C SER A 210 7.55 -5.25 -4.53
N TYR A 211 6.66 -4.42 -5.09
CA TYR A 211 6.48 -3.08 -4.56
C TYR A 211 5.62 -3.18 -3.30
N TYR A 212 5.93 -2.40 -2.27
CA TYR A 212 5.21 -2.41 -1.01
C TYR A 212 5.26 -1.03 -0.35
N ALA A 213 4.25 -0.74 0.48
CA ALA A 213 4.26 0.46 1.32
C ALA A 213 5.04 0.17 2.60
N SER A 214 6.27 0.66 2.70
CA SER A 214 7.06 0.53 3.93
C SER A 214 6.52 1.42 5.05
N GLY A 215 6.96 1.18 6.29
CA GLY A 215 6.59 2.05 7.42
C GLY A 215 6.97 3.51 7.20
N SER A 216 8.16 3.77 6.65
CA SER A 216 8.59 5.13 6.32
C SER A 216 7.79 5.74 5.17
N ASP A 217 7.35 4.94 4.20
CA ASP A 217 6.51 5.44 3.09
C ASP A 217 5.14 5.86 3.61
N LEU A 218 4.56 5.07 4.51
CA LEU A 218 3.29 5.36 5.17
C LEU A 218 3.38 6.62 6.04
N VAL A 219 4.45 6.78 6.82
CA VAL A 219 4.69 8.00 7.62
C VAL A 219 4.83 9.21 6.71
N SER A 220 5.65 9.12 5.66
CA SER A 220 5.90 10.24 4.73
C SER A 220 4.62 10.69 4.03
N GLU A 221 3.82 9.75 3.55
CA GLU A 221 2.52 10.05 2.93
C GLU A 221 1.54 10.62 3.97
N ALA A 222 1.48 10.08 5.20
CA ALA A 222 0.60 10.58 6.25
C ALA A 222 0.94 12.03 6.67
N VAL A 223 2.23 12.35 6.84
CA VAL A 223 2.70 13.72 7.14
C VAL A 223 2.26 14.67 6.04
N GLN A 224 2.43 14.29 4.78
CA GLN A 224 2.04 15.13 3.65
C GLN A 224 0.53 15.36 3.61
N ARG A 225 -0.28 14.32 3.85
CA ARG A 225 -1.74 14.42 3.90
C ARG A 225 -2.22 15.31 5.04
N LEU A 226 -1.63 15.17 6.22
CA LEU A 226 -1.95 15.99 7.39
C LEU A 226 -1.56 17.46 7.17
N ARG A 227 -0.41 17.74 6.55
CA ARG A 227 -0.01 19.09 6.18
C ARG A 227 -1.03 19.76 5.26
N VAL A 228 -1.40 19.07 4.17
CA VAL A 228 -2.38 19.59 3.22
C VAL A 228 -3.73 19.82 3.89
N TYR A 229 -4.17 18.90 4.76
CA TYR A 229 -5.40 19.10 5.51
C TYR A 229 -5.32 20.30 6.46
N ALA A 230 -4.21 20.44 7.20
CA ALA A 230 -4.03 21.54 8.13
C ALA A 230 -4.10 22.91 7.45
N ASP A 231 -3.65 22.99 6.20
CA ASP A 231 -3.63 24.22 5.40
C ASP A 231 -4.97 24.49 4.69
N THR A 232 -5.71 23.45 4.29
CA THR A 232 -6.90 23.57 3.41
C THR A 232 -8.23 23.25 4.09
N GLY A 233 -8.22 22.48 5.18
CA GLY A 233 -9.40 21.91 5.82
C GLY A 233 -10.05 20.75 5.06
N GLU A 234 -9.45 20.29 3.95
CA GLU A 234 -10.02 19.27 3.09
C GLU A 234 -9.07 18.08 2.89
N TRP A 235 -9.63 16.87 2.88
CA TRP A 235 -8.87 15.69 2.49
C TRP A 235 -8.79 15.57 0.97
N GLY A 236 -7.60 15.28 0.46
CA GLY A 236 -7.47 14.75 -0.90
C GLY A 236 -8.08 13.34 -1.03
N ALA A 237 -8.27 12.87 -2.25
CA ALA A 237 -8.81 11.54 -2.51
C ALA A 237 -7.95 10.42 -1.89
N SER A 238 -8.59 9.38 -1.37
CA SER A 238 -7.91 8.16 -0.91
C SER A 238 -7.09 7.54 -2.04
N ALA A 239 -5.88 7.09 -1.72
CA ALA A 239 -4.93 6.56 -2.71
C ALA A 239 -3.92 5.61 -2.05
N PHE A 240 -3.12 4.94 -2.87
CA PHE A 240 -1.91 4.26 -2.40
C PHE A 240 -0.81 5.27 -2.05
N VAL A 241 0.25 4.81 -1.37
CA VAL A 241 1.47 5.61 -1.25
C VAL A 241 1.99 6.00 -2.62
N SER A 242 2.40 7.25 -2.76
CA SER A 242 2.91 7.80 -4.03
C SER A 242 4.26 7.20 -4.42
N ARG A 243 5.12 6.92 -3.44
CA ARG A 243 6.48 6.38 -3.63
C ARG A 243 6.66 5.11 -2.80
N PRO A 244 6.19 3.95 -3.28
CA PRO A 244 6.39 2.69 -2.58
C PRO A 244 7.85 2.22 -2.66
N SER A 245 8.28 1.55 -1.61
CA SER A 245 9.51 0.78 -1.60
C SER A 245 9.43 -0.44 -2.50
N VAL A 246 10.58 -0.92 -2.96
CA VAL A 246 10.72 -2.12 -3.78
C VAL A 246 11.73 -3.05 -3.16
N VAL A 247 11.49 -4.35 -3.26
CA VAL A 247 12.42 -5.39 -2.82
C VAL A 247 12.45 -6.53 -3.82
N VAL A 248 13.64 -7.07 -4.08
CA VAL A 248 13.84 -8.21 -4.97
C VAL A 248 14.59 -9.33 -4.24
N ASN A 249 14.06 -10.55 -4.33
CA ASN A 249 14.78 -11.74 -3.88
C ASN A 249 15.65 -12.27 -5.02
N GLU A 250 16.91 -11.83 -5.06
CA GLU A 250 17.86 -12.19 -6.13
C GLU A 250 18.07 -13.70 -6.26
N HIS A 251 18.03 -14.43 -5.13
CA HIS A 251 18.18 -15.89 -5.13
C HIS A 251 17.00 -16.56 -5.86
N VAL A 252 15.78 -16.11 -5.57
CA VAL A 252 14.57 -16.61 -6.24
C VAL A 252 14.55 -16.18 -7.70
N ALA A 253 14.85 -14.92 -8.01
CA ALA A 253 14.94 -14.43 -9.38
C ALA A 253 15.91 -15.27 -10.23
N SER A 254 17.10 -15.55 -9.69
CA SER A 254 18.12 -16.38 -10.36
C SER A 254 17.61 -17.81 -10.62
N SER A 255 16.78 -18.37 -9.74
CA SER A 255 16.18 -19.71 -9.96
C SER A 255 15.18 -19.77 -11.12
N PHE A 256 14.71 -18.61 -11.58
CA PHE A 256 13.87 -18.43 -12.77
C PHE A 256 14.67 -17.87 -13.96
N ASP A 257 16.00 -18.00 -13.95
CA ASP A 257 16.93 -17.51 -14.97
C ASP A 257 16.91 -15.99 -15.18
N MET A 258 16.38 -15.23 -14.21
CA MET A 258 16.38 -13.77 -14.22
C MET A 258 17.72 -13.26 -13.67
N HIS A 259 18.64 -12.93 -14.57
CA HIS A 259 19.97 -12.44 -14.22
C HIS A 259 20.04 -10.93 -14.40
N TYR A 260 20.34 -10.21 -13.32
CA TYR A 260 20.57 -8.77 -13.35
C TYR A 260 22.07 -8.49 -13.43
N ARG A 261 22.47 -7.46 -14.17
CA ARG A 261 23.89 -7.18 -14.41
C ARG A 261 24.62 -6.67 -13.16
N GLU A 262 23.91 -6.02 -12.23
CA GLU A 262 24.48 -5.52 -10.97
C GLU A 262 23.42 -5.57 -9.85
N SER A 263 23.69 -6.36 -8.82
CA SER A 263 22.87 -6.47 -7.59
C SER A 263 22.82 -5.11 -6.87
N GLY A 264 21.63 -4.53 -6.73
CA GLY A 264 21.39 -3.16 -6.24
C GLY A 264 20.97 -2.17 -7.34
N ALA A 265 21.54 -2.26 -8.54
CA ALA A 265 21.20 -1.35 -9.64
C ALA A 265 19.74 -1.53 -10.12
N LEU A 266 19.16 -2.72 -9.97
CA LEU A 266 17.75 -2.96 -10.28
C LEU A 266 16.81 -2.30 -9.27
N GLU A 267 17.09 -2.43 -7.98
CA GLU A 267 16.27 -1.77 -6.95
C GLU A 267 16.38 -0.26 -7.08
N ASP A 268 17.57 0.27 -7.37
CA ASP A 268 17.78 1.70 -7.61
C ASP A 268 17.12 2.15 -8.92
N ALA A 269 17.21 1.37 -10.00
CA ALA A 269 16.50 1.66 -11.25
C ALA A 269 14.98 1.63 -11.07
N LEU A 270 14.46 0.73 -10.24
CA LEU A 270 13.03 0.63 -9.92
C LEU A 270 12.57 1.81 -9.06
N LYS A 271 13.35 2.19 -8.04
CA LYS A 271 13.10 3.40 -7.22
C LYS A 271 13.08 4.67 -8.08
N ASN A 272 14.00 4.79 -9.04
CA ASN A 272 14.10 5.95 -9.93
C ASN A 272 13.08 5.92 -11.07
N ALA A 273 12.61 4.74 -11.50
CA ALA A 273 11.54 4.61 -12.50
C ALA A 273 10.17 5.08 -11.98
N GLY A 274 10.02 5.28 -10.67
CA GLY A 274 8.87 5.94 -10.04
C GLY A 274 8.84 7.48 -10.20
N GLU A 275 9.88 8.10 -10.78
CA GLU A 275 9.96 9.56 -11.02
C GLU A 275 9.37 10.02 -12.37
N VAL A 276 8.59 9.19 -13.07
CA VAL A 276 7.96 9.65 -14.32
C VAL A 276 6.80 10.60 -14.00
N PRO A 277 6.79 11.84 -14.54
CA PRO A 277 5.90 12.93 -14.16
C PRO A 277 4.41 12.67 -14.42
#